data_AF-A0A5C7J452-F1
#
_entry.id   AF-A0A5C7J452-F1
#
_cell.length_a   1.000
_cell.length_b   1.000
_cell.length_c   1.000
_cell.angle_alpha   90.00
_cell.angle_beta   90.00
_cell.angle_gamma   90.00
#
_symmetry.space_group_name_H-M   'P 1'
#
loop_
_entity.id
_entity.type
_entity.pdbx_description
1 polymer ?
#
loop_
_entity_poly.entity_id
_entity_poly.type
_entity_poly.pdbx_seq_one_letter_code
_entity_poly.pdbx_strand_id
1 'polypeptide(L)'
;MRVNDKNYALFDYEDGPSDQTKRNPFQRGDVVIKLTEYDDTPCNEIGVVLQVHDAYEVRTDNFGNEGISRLRLATVEEINTYSTYDRLKREVETIISNNKSYYVQHNVGRTRYCLSYHNGYDTHKDGSPFYGIYSISNKKALNRKIKELKAKGYVEI
;
A
#
# COMPACT_ATOMS: atom_id res chain seq x y z
N MET A 1 -16.75 20.71 14.31
CA MET A 1 -17.50 19.56 14.88
C MET A 1 -16.56 18.36 14.81
N ARG A 2 -16.25 17.70 15.94
CA ARG A 2 -15.40 16.49 15.91
C ARG A 2 -16.21 15.35 15.28
N VAL A 3 -15.73 14.80 14.18
CA VAL A 3 -16.37 13.68 13.50
C VAL A 3 -15.83 12.42 14.16
N ASN A 4 -16.71 11.64 14.78
CA ASN A 4 -16.36 10.42 15.50
C ASN A 4 -16.63 9.22 14.59
N ASP A 5 -15.62 8.84 13.81
CA ASP A 5 -15.71 7.86 12.72
C ASP A 5 -15.32 6.44 13.16
N LYS A 6 -15.65 6.07 14.40
CA LYS A 6 -15.45 4.71 14.96
C LYS A 6 -16.05 3.59 14.11
N ASN A 7 -17.01 3.90 13.23
CA ASN A 7 -17.60 2.94 12.31
C ASN A 7 -16.63 2.43 11.22
N TYR A 8 -15.47 3.07 11.04
CA TYR A 8 -14.46 2.67 10.05
C TYR A 8 -13.26 1.93 10.66
N ALA A 9 -13.14 1.88 11.99
CA ALA A 9 -12.06 1.17 12.67
C ALA A 9 -12.32 -0.35 12.63
N LEU A 10 -11.41 -1.11 12.03
CA LEU A 10 -11.54 -2.56 11.85
C LEU A 10 -11.29 -3.36 13.15
N PHE A 11 -10.85 -2.71 14.23
CA PHE A 11 -10.38 -3.36 15.45
C PHE A 11 -10.75 -2.55 16.71
N ASP A 12 -11.17 -3.26 17.77
CA ASP A 12 -11.40 -2.72 19.11
C ASP A 12 -10.12 -2.80 19.95
N TYR A 13 -9.39 -1.69 20.10
CA TYR A 13 -8.22 -1.60 20.97
C TYR A 13 -8.56 -0.96 22.33
N GLU A 14 -8.00 -1.51 23.41
CA GLU A 14 -8.06 -0.92 24.74
C GLU A 14 -6.93 0.13 24.93
N ASP A 15 -7.27 1.27 25.52
CA ASP A 15 -6.27 2.29 25.84
C ASP A 15 -5.32 1.75 26.93
N GLY A 16 -4.02 1.97 26.75
CA GLY A 16 -3.04 1.66 27.79
C GLY A 16 -3.22 2.56 29.02
N PRO A 17 -2.59 2.25 30.17
CA PRO A 17 -2.64 3.10 31.34
C PRO A 17 -2.00 4.46 31.04
N SER A 18 -2.82 5.45 30.69
CA SER A 18 -2.37 6.80 30.36
C SER A 18 -1.93 7.54 31.63
N ASP A 19 -0.73 8.12 31.62
CA ASP A 19 -0.32 9.09 32.62
C ASP A 19 -1.22 10.33 32.50
N GLN A 20 -2.15 10.50 33.45
CA GLN A 20 -3.22 11.51 33.43
C GLN A 20 -2.70 12.96 33.45
N THR A 21 -1.39 13.17 33.63
CA THR A 21 -0.75 14.47 33.79
C THR A 21 -0.45 15.20 32.47
N LYS A 22 -0.46 14.49 31.32
CA LYS A 22 -0.25 15.10 30.00
C LYS A 22 -1.33 14.59 29.03
N ARG A 23 -2.33 15.43 28.75
CA ARG A 23 -3.44 15.06 27.86
C ARG A 23 -2.99 15.11 26.40
N ASN A 24 -3.00 13.96 25.74
CA ASN A 24 -2.91 13.88 24.29
C ASN A 24 -4.10 14.65 23.67
N PRO A 25 -3.89 15.52 22.66
CA PRO A 25 -4.98 16.28 22.04
C PRO A 25 -5.96 15.41 21.25
N PHE A 26 -5.54 14.20 20.85
CA PHE A 26 -6.33 13.25 20.09
C PHE A 26 -6.96 12.17 20.98
N GLN A 27 -8.04 11.59 20.49
CA GLN A 27 -8.77 10.51 21.15
C GLN A 27 -8.98 9.36 20.17
N ARG A 28 -9.20 8.16 20.71
CA ARG A 28 -9.54 6.97 19.91
C ARG A 28 -10.78 7.23 19.04
N GLY A 29 -10.63 7.02 17.74
CA GLY A 29 -11.65 7.26 16.71
C GLY A 29 -11.56 8.63 16.04
N ASP A 30 -10.66 9.53 16.47
CA ASP A 30 -10.37 10.76 15.73
C ASP A 30 -9.71 10.41 14.38
N VAL A 31 -10.13 11.11 13.32
CA VAL A 31 -9.47 11.03 12.02
C VAL A 31 -8.42 12.12 11.93
N VAL A 32 -7.18 11.71 11.67
CA VAL A 32 -6.00 12.58 11.64
C VAL A 32 -5.33 12.53 10.27
N ILE A 33 -4.67 13.63 9.92
CA ILE A 33 -3.83 13.73 8.73
C ILE A 33 -2.39 13.90 9.18
N LYS A 34 -1.51 13.06 8.64
CA LYS A 34 -0.07 13.20 8.69
C LYS A 34 0.37 14.24 7.68
N LEU A 35 1.00 15.30 8.19
CA LEU A 35 1.39 16.44 7.36
C LEU A 35 2.73 16.19 6.66
N THR A 36 3.68 15.57 7.36
CA THR A 36 5.05 15.36 6.87
C THR A 36 5.60 13.99 7.25
N GLU A 37 6.54 13.51 6.44
CA GLU A 37 7.41 12.37 6.73
C GLU A 37 8.56 12.73 7.69
N TYR A 38 9.37 11.74 8.05
CA TYR A 38 10.56 11.93 8.88
C TYR A 38 11.64 12.82 8.23
N ASP A 39 11.64 12.93 6.91
CA ASP A 39 12.53 13.79 6.13
C ASP A 39 11.91 15.16 5.79
N ASP A 40 10.81 15.53 6.47
CA ASP A 40 10.04 16.75 6.25
C ASP A 40 9.35 16.85 4.88
N THR A 41 9.29 15.75 4.11
CA THR A 41 8.52 15.69 2.86
C THR A 41 7.02 15.71 3.16
N PRO A 42 6.20 16.54 2.48
CA PRO A 42 4.75 16.55 2.69
C PRO A 42 4.09 15.27 2.16
N CYS A 43 3.28 14.59 2.98
CA CYS A 43 2.64 13.32 2.59
C CYS A 43 1.10 13.30 2.66
N ASN A 44 0.46 14.21 3.41
CA ASN A 44 -1.00 14.36 3.49
C ASN A 44 -1.76 13.01 3.60
N GLU A 45 -1.25 12.12 4.44
CA GLU A 45 -1.81 10.78 4.60
C GLU A 45 -2.86 10.76 5.71
N ILE A 46 -4.01 10.12 5.49
CA ILE A 46 -5.09 10.05 6.47
C ILE A 46 -5.02 8.75 7.26
N GLY A 47 -5.42 8.80 8.54
CA GLY A 47 -5.53 7.63 9.40
C GLY A 47 -6.51 7.85 10.54
N VAL A 48 -7.04 6.76 11.07
CA VAL A 48 -7.92 6.72 12.25
C VAL A 48 -7.08 6.39 13.47
N VAL A 49 -7.21 7.18 14.54
CA VAL A 49 -6.54 6.88 15.82
C VAL A 49 -7.15 5.63 16.43
N LEU A 50 -6.36 4.55 16.47
CA LEU A 50 -6.73 3.26 17.05
C LEU A 50 -6.43 3.22 18.55
N GLN A 51 -5.32 3.81 18.99
CA GLN A 51 -4.89 3.80 20.38
C GLN A 51 -4.11 5.08 20.70
N VAL A 52 -4.33 5.65 21.88
CA VAL A 52 -3.45 6.68 22.43
C VAL A 52 -2.36 5.97 23.22
N HIS A 53 -1.12 5.98 22.70
CA HIS A 53 -0.01 5.27 23.33
C HIS A 53 0.49 6.03 24.56
N ASP A 54 0.76 7.33 24.39
CA ASP A 54 1.12 8.25 25.47
C ASP A 54 0.70 9.68 25.15
N ALA A 55 1.26 10.66 25.86
CA ALA A 55 0.96 12.08 25.70
C ALA A 55 1.44 12.68 24.37
N TYR A 56 2.36 12.03 23.68
CA TYR A 56 3.05 12.53 22.48
C TYR A 56 2.93 11.59 21.28
N GLU A 57 2.42 10.38 21.48
CA GLU A 57 2.33 9.36 20.44
C GLU A 57 0.93 8.77 20.37
N VAL A 58 0.44 8.60 19.14
CA VAL A 58 -0.78 7.86 18.85
C VAL A 58 -0.49 6.75 17.86
N ARG A 59 -1.28 5.69 17.92
CA ARG A 59 -1.26 4.62 16.93
C ARG A 59 -2.46 4.78 15.99
N THR A 60 -2.22 4.75 14.70
CA THR A 60 -3.23 4.79 13.65
C THR A 60 -3.30 3.49 12.87
N ASP A 61 -4.35 3.33 12.08
CA ASP A 61 -4.56 2.20 11.17
C ASP A 61 -3.59 2.23 9.97
N ASN A 62 -3.32 3.41 9.42
CA ASN A 62 -2.62 3.54 8.15
C ASN A 62 -1.10 3.76 8.29
N PHE A 63 -0.65 4.57 9.26
CA PHE A 63 0.77 4.88 9.46
C PHE A 63 1.32 4.41 10.82
N GLY A 64 0.54 3.63 11.58
CA GLY A 64 0.99 3.01 12.83
C GLY A 64 1.31 4.05 13.90
N ASN A 65 2.46 3.89 14.57
CA ASN A 65 2.88 4.74 15.66
C ASN A 65 3.45 6.08 15.14
N GLU A 66 2.85 7.20 15.54
CA GLU A 66 3.25 8.51 15.04
C GLU A 66 3.18 9.60 16.12
N GLY A 67 4.08 10.56 16.01
CA GLY A 67 4.17 11.68 16.94
C GLY A 67 3.08 12.72 16.68
N ILE A 68 2.41 13.20 17.74
CA ILE A 68 1.32 14.17 17.64
C ILE A 68 1.70 15.49 16.97
N SER A 69 3.00 15.84 16.95
CA SER A 69 3.50 17.06 16.33
C SER A 69 3.35 17.07 14.80
N ARG A 70 3.28 15.89 14.18
CA ARG A 70 3.11 15.73 12.72
C ARG A 70 1.66 15.55 12.30
N LEU A 71 0.74 15.57 13.26
CA LEU A 71 -0.66 15.24 13.07
C LEU A 71 -1.55 16.46 13.27
N ARG A 72 -2.64 16.51 12.51
CA ARG A 72 -3.79 17.37 12.81
C ARG A 72 -5.10 16.63 12.56
N LEU A 73 -6.19 17.14 13.12
CA LEU A 73 -7.53 16.64 12.78
C LEU A 73 -7.84 16.88 11.30
N ALA A 74 -8.41 15.87 10.66
CA ALA A 74 -8.90 15.92 9.29
C ALA A 74 -10.21 16.72 9.21
N THR A 75 -10.43 17.43 8.11
CA THR A 75 -11.74 17.99 7.78
C THR A 75 -12.59 16.98 7.02
N VAL A 76 -13.92 17.16 7.00
CA VAL A 76 -14.84 16.24 6.29
C VAL A 76 -14.52 16.14 4.79
N GLU A 77 -14.12 17.24 4.17
CA GLU A 77 -13.75 17.28 2.75
C GLU A 77 -12.48 16.46 2.48
N GLU A 78 -11.50 16.56 3.37
CA GLU A 78 -10.26 15.79 3.29
C GLU A 78 -10.50 14.31 3.57
N ILE A 79 -11.36 13.99 4.54
CA ILE A 79 -11.79 12.61 4.80
C ILE A 79 -12.37 12.01 3.52
N ASN A 80 -13.33 12.69 2.89
CA ASN A 80 -13.95 12.18 1.66
C ASN A 80 -12.93 12.05 0.51
N THR A 81 -12.03 13.01 0.36
CA THR A 81 -11.05 13.02 -0.73
C THR A 81 -10.02 11.90 -0.56
N TYR A 82 -9.39 11.81 0.62
CA TYR A 82 -8.31 10.87 0.87
C TYR A 82 -8.81 9.44 1.11
N SER A 83 -9.97 9.24 1.76
CA SER A 83 -10.56 7.91 1.90
C SER A 83 -10.96 7.31 0.54
N THR A 84 -11.51 8.12 -0.36
CA THR A 84 -11.87 7.68 -1.72
C THR A 84 -10.62 7.38 -2.54
N TYR A 85 -9.61 8.25 -2.46
CA TYR A 85 -8.34 8.03 -3.16
C TYR A 85 -7.64 6.74 -2.71
N ASP A 86 -7.54 6.51 -1.39
CA ASP A 86 -6.90 5.32 -0.84
C ASP A 86 -7.64 4.04 -1.25
N ARG A 87 -8.97 4.06 -1.21
CA ARG A 87 -9.80 2.94 -1.71
C ARG A 87 -9.53 2.66 -3.20
N LEU A 88 -9.55 3.68 -4.04
CA LEU A 88 -9.29 3.53 -5.48
C LEU A 88 -7.87 3.00 -5.74
N LYS A 89 -6.88 3.50 -4.99
CA LYS A 89 -5.49 3.03 -5.09
C LYS A 89 -5.39 1.55 -4.76
N ARG A 90 -5.97 1.10 -3.66
CA ARG A 90 -6.01 -0.33 -3.27
C ARG A 90 -6.72 -1.21 -4.31
N GLU A 91 -7.83 -0.73 -4.87
CA GLU A 91 -8.54 -1.44 -5.93
C GLU A 91 -7.67 -1.58 -7.20
N VAL A 92 -7.01 -0.50 -7.63
CA VAL A 92 -6.09 -0.51 -8.78
C VAL A 92 -4.88 -1.42 -8.55
N GLU A 93 -4.26 -1.36 -7.37
CA GLU A 93 -3.13 -2.22 -7.00
C GLU A 93 -3.53 -3.71 -7.01
N THR A 94 -4.73 -4.02 -6.54
CA THR A 94 -5.29 -5.38 -6.56
C THR A 94 -5.51 -5.86 -7.99
N ILE A 95 -6.08 -5.03 -8.85
CA ILE A 95 -6.29 -5.34 -10.28
C ILE A 95 -4.95 -5.58 -10.98
N ILE A 96 -3.97 -4.71 -10.77
CA ILE A 96 -2.61 -4.86 -11.33
C ILE A 96 -1.97 -6.16 -10.84
N SER A 97 -2.08 -6.46 -9.54
CA SER A 97 -1.55 -7.70 -8.97
C SER A 97 -2.17 -8.94 -9.62
N ASN A 98 -3.49 -8.93 -9.84
CA ASN A 98 -4.20 -10.05 -10.46
C ASN A 98 -3.86 -10.24 -11.95
N ASN A 99 -3.39 -9.20 -12.63
CA ASN A 99 -3.02 -9.25 -14.04
C ASN A 99 -1.52 -9.50 -14.31
N LYS A 100 -0.69 -9.60 -13.26
CA LYS A 100 0.73 -9.95 -13.42
C LYS A 100 0.89 -11.40 -13.85
N SER A 101 1.35 -11.60 -15.09
CA SER A 101 1.47 -12.93 -15.68
C SER A 101 2.84 -13.16 -16.31
N TYR A 102 3.23 -14.42 -16.45
CA TYR A 102 4.38 -14.82 -17.25
C TYR A 102 4.14 -16.17 -17.92
N TYR A 103 4.83 -16.43 -19.02
CA TYR A 103 4.85 -17.74 -19.66
C TYR A 103 6.23 -18.04 -20.25
N VAL A 104 6.54 -19.32 -20.40
CA VAL A 104 7.83 -19.78 -20.92
C VAL A 104 7.63 -20.52 -22.23
N GLN A 105 8.37 -20.10 -23.25
CA GLN A 105 8.46 -20.80 -24.52
C GLN A 105 9.86 -21.39 -24.69
N HIS A 106 9.91 -22.62 -25.18
CA HIS A 106 11.16 -23.32 -25.43
C HIS A 106 11.54 -23.24 -26.91
N ASN A 107 12.84 -23.15 -27.20
CA ASN A 107 13.40 -23.19 -28.56
C ASN A 107 12.84 -22.11 -29.50
N VAL A 108 12.68 -20.89 -29.01
CA VAL A 108 12.28 -19.74 -29.84
C VAL A 108 13.52 -19.19 -30.55
N GLY A 109 13.62 -19.48 -31.85
CA GLY A 109 14.77 -19.08 -32.67
C GLY A 109 16.07 -19.71 -32.15
N ARG A 110 17.07 -18.86 -31.83
CA ARG A 110 18.35 -19.30 -31.22
C ARG A 110 18.30 -19.39 -29.69
N THR A 111 17.24 -18.90 -29.06
CA THR A 111 17.11 -18.85 -27.61
C THR A 111 16.49 -20.15 -27.08
N ARG A 112 17.13 -20.77 -26.10
CA ARG A 112 16.64 -22.03 -25.50
C ARG A 112 15.38 -21.82 -24.66
N TYR A 113 15.33 -20.73 -23.89
CA TYR A 113 14.21 -20.39 -23.01
C TYR A 113 13.85 -18.92 -23.21
N CYS A 114 12.67 -18.67 -23.76
CA CYS A 114 12.07 -17.34 -23.89
C CYS A 114 11.05 -17.18 -22.76
N LEU A 115 11.32 -16.28 -21.82
CA LEU A 115 10.40 -15.98 -20.72
C LEU A 115 9.74 -14.63 -21.01
N SER A 116 8.44 -14.66 -21.27
CA SER A 116 7.64 -13.46 -21.51
C SER A 116 6.86 -13.13 -20.24
N TYR A 117 6.78 -11.86 -19.85
CA TYR A 117 6.08 -11.42 -18.64
C TYR A 117 5.31 -10.12 -18.87
N HIS A 118 4.14 -9.99 -18.25
CA HIS A 118 3.31 -8.80 -18.26
C HIS A 118 3.14 -8.30 -16.82
N ASN A 119 3.40 -7.01 -16.61
CA ASN A 119 3.40 -6.39 -15.28
C ASN A 119 1.99 -6.06 -14.74
N GLY A 120 0.94 -6.36 -15.51
CA GLY A 120 -0.45 -6.06 -15.17
C GLY A 120 -0.89 -4.64 -15.52
N TYR A 121 -0.02 -3.82 -16.11
CA TYR A 121 -0.26 -2.40 -16.39
C TYR A 121 0.08 -1.99 -17.83
N ASP A 122 1.24 -2.41 -18.36
CA ASP A 122 1.72 -1.95 -19.66
C ASP A 122 0.87 -2.53 -20.79
N THR A 123 0.28 -1.67 -21.62
CA THR A 123 -0.52 -2.08 -22.78
C THR A 123 0.00 -1.44 -24.06
N HIS A 124 -0.23 -2.11 -25.19
CA HIS A 124 -0.08 -1.52 -26.51
C HIS A 124 -1.15 -0.46 -26.77
N LYS A 125 -1.02 0.31 -27.86
CA LYS A 125 -1.99 1.37 -28.24
C LYS A 125 -3.41 0.85 -28.48
N ASP A 126 -3.54 -0.43 -28.81
CA ASP A 126 -4.81 -1.12 -29.02
C ASP A 126 -5.42 -1.70 -27.72
N GLY A 127 -4.75 -1.52 -26.58
CA GLY A 127 -5.17 -2.03 -25.27
C GLY A 127 -4.76 -3.48 -24.99
N SER A 128 -4.10 -4.16 -25.92
CA SER A 128 -3.58 -5.51 -25.67
C SER A 128 -2.41 -5.50 -24.67
N PRO A 129 -2.22 -6.55 -23.84
CA PRO A 129 -1.15 -6.57 -22.84
C PRO A 129 0.23 -6.56 -23.49
N PHE A 130 1.11 -5.66 -23.03
CA PHE A 130 2.50 -5.62 -23.44
C PHE A 130 3.32 -6.62 -22.61
N TYR A 131 4.03 -7.53 -23.29
CA TYR A 131 4.91 -8.49 -22.65
C TYR A 131 6.38 -8.09 -22.83
N GLY A 132 7.08 -7.91 -21.71
CA GLY A 132 8.54 -7.89 -21.69
C GLY A 132 9.11 -9.28 -21.92
N ILE A 133 10.29 -9.37 -22.54
CA ILE A 133 10.89 -10.65 -22.94
C ILE A 133 12.29 -10.79 -22.33
N TYR A 134 12.55 -11.93 -21.70
CA TYR A 134 13.88 -12.38 -21.31
C TYR A 134 14.33 -13.55 -22.18
N SER A 135 15.44 -13.38 -22.89
CA SER A 135 16.14 -14.46 -23.59
C SER A 135 17.14 -15.15 -22.67
N ILE A 136 16.88 -16.41 -22.32
CA ILE A 136 17.69 -17.17 -21.35
C ILE A 136 18.25 -18.43 -22.01
N SER A 137 19.55 -18.67 -21.85
CA SER A 137 20.24 -19.82 -22.44
C SER A 137 20.38 -21.03 -21.49
N ASN A 138 20.23 -20.84 -20.17
CA ASN A 138 20.46 -21.88 -19.15
C ASN A 138 19.23 -22.08 -18.26
N LYS A 139 18.86 -23.35 -18.01
CA LYS A 139 17.76 -23.76 -17.12
C LYS A 139 17.89 -23.22 -15.70
N LYS A 140 19.11 -23.17 -15.13
CA LYS A 140 19.33 -22.63 -13.77
C LYS A 140 18.96 -21.15 -13.70
N ALA A 141 19.31 -20.37 -14.73
CA ALA A 141 18.99 -18.95 -14.80
C ALA A 141 17.49 -18.71 -15.00
N LEU A 142 16.83 -19.56 -15.81
CA LEU A 142 15.38 -19.54 -15.99
C LEU A 142 14.67 -19.73 -14.64
N ASN A 143 15.02 -20.81 -13.92
CA ASN A 143 14.39 -21.12 -12.63
C ASN A 143 14.59 -20.00 -11.61
N ARG A 144 15.75 -19.34 -11.61
CA ARG A 144 15.99 -18.17 -10.76
C ARG A 144 15.03 -17.03 -11.12
N LYS A 145 14.86 -16.71 -12.41
CA LYS A 145 13.92 -15.67 -12.83
C LYS A 145 12.46 -16.00 -12.56
N ILE A 146 12.05 -17.25 -12.77
CA ILE A 146 10.70 -17.70 -12.38
C ILE A 146 10.49 -17.51 -10.88
N LYS A 147 11.47 -17.88 -10.05
CA LYS A 147 11.38 -17.70 -8.59
C LYS A 147 11.26 -16.21 -8.21
N GLU A 148 12.03 -15.34 -8.85
CA GLU A 148 11.95 -13.89 -8.65
C GLU A 148 10.57 -13.32 -9.06
N LEU A 149 10.01 -13.77 -10.19
CA LEU A 149 8.69 -13.34 -10.66
C LEU A 149 7.58 -13.83 -9.73
N LYS A 150 7.61 -15.10 -9.31
CA LYS A 150 6.65 -15.62 -8.32
C LYS A 150 6.72 -14.85 -7.00
N ALA A 151 7.92 -14.50 -6.53
CA ALA A 151 8.08 -13.68 -5.32
C ALA A 151 7.49 -12.26 -5.47
N LYS A 152 7.38 -11.75 -6.70
CA LYS A 152 6.75 -10.45 -7.03
C LYS A 152 5.25 -10.55 -7.31
N GLY A 153 4.65 -11.73 -7.12
CA GLY A 153 3.22 -11.97 -7.32
C GLY A 153 2.81 -12.29 -8.75
N TYR A 154 3.75 -12.63 -9.65
CA TYR A 154 3.40 -13.03 -11.01
C TYR A 154 2.93 -14.48 -11.06
N VAL A 155 1.91 -14.74 -11.88
CA VAL A 155 1.32 -16.07 -12.09
C VAL A 155 1.71 -16.62 -13.46
N GLU A 156 1.93 -17.94 -13.55
CA GLU A 156 2.21 -18.61 -14.83
C GLU A 156 0.91 -18.80 -15.61
N ILE A 157 0.91 -18.47 -16.91
CA ILE A 157 -0.22 -18.64 -17.83
C ILE A 157 0.10 -19.55 -19.01
#